data_AF-K0KIG3-F1
#
_entry.id   AF-K0KIG3-F1
#
_cell.length_a   1.000
_cell.length_b   1.000
_cell.length_c   1.000
_cell.angle_alpha   90.00
_cell.angle_beta   90.00
_cell.angle_gamma   90.00
#
_symmetry.space_group_name_H-M   'P 1'
#
loop_
_entity.id
_entity.type
_entity.pdbx_description
1 polymer ?
#
loop_
_entity_poly.entity_id
_entity_poly.type
_entity_poly.pdbx_seq_one_letter_code
_entity_poly.pdbx_strand_id
1 'polypeptide(L)'
;MKYIKTDQVLDIPEGVKVNIKSRIITVTGPRGTLTKNLRHIDITFTKISNKQIKITVHNGDRKHVAALRTVKSLISNMITGVTKGYKYKLRYVYAHFPINVNVVENDGSKLIEIRNFLGDKQIRQVPVKEGVSVEFSANQKDEIVLLGNSVEDVSQNAADIQQICRVRNKDIRKFLDGIYVSEKGVISDE
;
A
#
# COMPACT_ATOMS: atom_id res chain seq x y z
N MET A 1 0.71 8.93 -33.12
CA MET A 1 -0.46 9.84 -33.15
C MET A 1 -0.50 10.60 -31.82
N LYS A 2 -0.61 11.94 -31.85
CA LYS A 2 -0.81 12.75 -30.63
C LYS A 2 -2.31 12.95 -30.42
N TYR A 3 -2.79 12.74 -29.20
CA TYR A 3 -4.19 12.95 -28.86
C TYR A 3 -4.39 14.42 -28.48
N ILE A 4 -5.29 15.12 -29.17
CA ILE A 4 -5.55 16.56 -28.93
C ILE A 4 -5.95 16.79 -27.47
N LYS A 5 -6.83 15.96 -26.95
CA LYS A 5 -7.32 16.01 -25.57
C LYS A 5 -7.73 14.61 -25.13
N THR A 6 -7.39 14.26 -23.89
CA THR A 6 -7.93 13.08 -23.23
C THR A 6 -8.27 13.45 -21.79
N ASP A 7 -9.43 13.03 -21.32
CA ASP A 7 -9.90 13.30 -19.97
C ASP A 7 -10.35 12.03 -19.23
N GLN A 8 -10.28 12.11 -17.90
CA GLN A 8 -10.89 11.16 -16.98
C GLN A 8 -11.63 11.93 -15.90
N VAL A 9 -12.74 11.36 -15.44
CA VAL A 9 -13.52 11.89 -14.33
C VAL A 9 -13.27 11.03 -13.10
N LEU A 10 -13.05 11.69 -11.96
CA LEU A 10 -12.91 11.11 -10.64
C LEU A 10 -14.08 11.56 -9.77
N ASP A 11 -14.82 10.59 -9.24
CA ASP A 11 -15.91 10.83 -8.31
C ASP A 11 -15.38 10.90 -6.87
N ILE A 12 -15.92 11.85 -6.10
CA ILE A 12 -15.56 12.09 -4.70
C ILE A 12 -16.76 11.66 -3.83
N PRO A 13 -16.59 10.66 -2.95
CA PRO A 13 -17.65 10.24 -2.04
C PRO A 13 -17.91 11.30 -0.96
N GLU A 14 -19.05 11.19 -0.30
CA GLU A 14 -19.42 12.11 0.77
C GLU A 14 -18.48 11.97 1.98
N GLY A 15 -18.23 13.07 2.69
CA GLY A 15 -17.28 13.10 3.80
C GLY A 15 -15.79 13.14 3.41
N VAL A 16 -15.47 13.20 2.12
CA VAL A 16 -14.08 13.34 1.64
C VAL A 16 -13.85 14.71 0.99
N LYS A 17 -12.76 15.37 1.39
CA LYS A 17 -12.31 16.64 0.81
C LYS A 17 -11.00 16.43 0.08
N VAL A 18 -10.99 16.75 -1.21
CA VAL A 18 -9.78 16.72 -2.06
C VAL A 18 -9.35 18.15 -2.36
N ASN A 19 -8.14 18.51 -1.94
CA ASN A 19 -7.50 19.79 -2.25
C ASN A 19 -6.32 19.56 -3.18
N ILE A 20 -6.20 20.36 -4.24
CA ILE A 20 -5.15 20.23 -5.24
C ILE A 20 -4.51 21.61 -5.44
N LYS A 21 -3.23 21.74 -5.07
CA LYS A 21 -2.44 22.95 -5.29
C LYS A 21 -1.14 22.60 -6.00
N SER A 22 -0.93 23.13 -7.21
CA SER A 22 0.29 22.89 -7.99
C SER A 22 0.66 21.41 -8.13
N ARG A 23 -0.34 20.55 -8.41
CA ARG A 23 -0.24 19.07 -8.52
C ARG A 23 0.21 18.36 -7.23
N ILE A 24 0.17 19.04 -6.09
CA ILE A 24 0.21 18.42 -4.77
C ILE A 24 -1.23 18.18 -4.35
N ILE A 25 -1.56 16.91 -4.10
CA ILE A 25 -2.90 16.45 -3.77
C ILE A 25 -2.94 16.14 -2.28
N THR A 26 -3.89 16.75 -1.59
CA THR A 26 -4.21 16.45 -0.19
C THR A 26 -5.63 15.91 -0.14
N VAL A 27 -5.79 14.69 0.36
CA VAL A 27 -7.09 14.04 0.54
C VAL A 27 -7.34 13.92 2.03
N THR A 28 -8.47 14.45 2.50
CA THR A 28 -8.91 14.40 3.88
C THR A 28 -10.21 13.61 3.96
N GLY A 29 -10.28 12.64 4.87
CA GLY A 29 -11.46 11.84 5.13
C GLY A 29 -11.57 11.47 6.62
N PRO A 30 -12.54 10.61 6.98
CA PRO A 30 -12.82 10.27 8.37
C PRO A 30 -11.65 9.58 9.08
N ARG A 31 -10.85 8.76 8.37
CA ARG A 31 -9.70 8.04 8.96
C ARG A 31 -8.41 8.86 9.03
N GLY A 32 -8.41 10.08 8.48
CA GLY A 32 -7.24 10.96 8.48
C GLY A 32 -6.96 11.64 7.15
N THR A 33 -5.71 12.05 6.96
CA THR A 33 -5.25 12.81 5.79
C THR A 33 -4.12 12.08 5.07
N LEU A 34 -4.12 12.14 3.74
CA LEU A 34 -3.03 11.66 2.90
C LEU A 34 -2.59 12.76 1.93
N THR A 35 -1.29 12.83 1.68
CA THR A 35 -0.72 13.77 0.72
C THR A 35 0.09 13.03 -0.34
N LYS A 36 0.02 13.50 -1.59
CA LYS A 36 0.79 12.93 -2.70
C LYS A 36 1.27 14.04 -3.63
N ASN A 37 2.54 13.97 -4.00
CA ASN A 37 3.16 14.89 -4.94
C ASN A 37 3.18 14.28 -6.35
N LEU A 38 2.47 14.91 -7.29
CA LEU A 38 2.42 14.51 -8.71
C LEU A 38 3.04 15.55 -9.64
N ARG A 39 3.96 16.39 -9.15
CA ARG A 39 4.64 17.42 -9.97
C ARG A 39 5.45 16.85 -11.14
N HIS A 40 5.83 15.59 -11.07
CA HIS A 40 6.57 14.89 -12.13
C HIS A 40 5.69 14.53 -13.34
N ILE A 41 4.36 14.70 -13.26
CA ILE A 41 3.43 14.40 -14.35
C ILE A 41 2.72 15.67 -14.78
N ASP A 42 2.79 16.00 -16.07
CA ASP A 42 2.18 17.20 -16.65
C ASP A 42 0.70 16.99 -16.96
N ILE A 43 -0.15 17.21 -15.96
CA ILE A 43 -1.60 17.02 -16.03
C ILE A 43 -2.31 18.22 -15.42
N THR A 44 -3.48 18.56 -15.96
CA THR A 44 -4.36 19.59 -15.42
C THR A 44 -5.52 18.96 -14.66
N PHE A 45 -5.85 19.54 -13.50
CA PHE A 45 -7.02 19.18 -12.71
C PHE A 45 -8.06 20.29 -12.81
N THR A 46 -9.31 19.93 -13.06
CA THR A 46 -10.44 20.88 -13.09
C THR A 46 -11.54 20.36 -12.20
N LYS A 47 -11.92 21.14 -11.18
CA LYS A 47 -13.07 20.80 -10.34
C LYS A 47 -14.34 21.11 -11.14
N ILE A 48 -15.11 20.08 -11.50
CA ILE A 48 -16.39 20.24 -12.22
C ILE A 48 -17.47 20.60 -11.20
N SER A 49 -17.51 19.85 -10.10
CA SER A 49 -18.47 20.02 -9.01
C SER A 49 -17.81 19.66 -7.68
N ASN A 50 -18.53 19.79 -6.57
CA ASN A 50 -18.05 19.30 -5.27
C ASN A 50 -17.88 17.77 -5.23
N LYS A 51 -18.55 17.03 -6.13
CA LYS A 51 -18.51 15.57 -6.19
C LYS A 51 -17.60 15.04 -7.30
N GLN A 52 -17.10 15.89 -8.20
CA GLN A 52 -16.34 15.43 -9.37
C GLN A 52 -15.14 16.31 -9.73
N ILE A 53 -14.01 15.65 -9.98
CA ILE A 53 -12.78 16.26 -10.50
C ILE A 53 -12.49 15.67 -11.88
N LYS A 54 -12.23 16.54 -12.86
CA LYS A 54 -11.71 16.17 -14.17
C LYS A 54 -10.18 16.22 -14.16
N ILE A 55 -9.57 15.22 -14.78
CA ILE A 55 -8.13 15.08 -14.98
C ILE A 55 -7.89 15.11 -16.49
N THR A 56 -7.12 16.07 -17.00
CA THR A 56 -6.95 16.29 -18.44
C THR A 56 -5.49 16.31 -18.87
N VAL A 57 -5.22 15.70 -20.02
CA VAL A 57 -3.98 15.83 -20.78
C VAL A 57 -4.32 16.45 -22.13
N HIS A 58 -3.52 17.45 -22.53
CA HIS A 58 -3.62 18.12 -23.83
C HIS A 58 -2.42 17.74 -24.69
N ASN A 59 -2.66 17.46 -25.97
CA ASN A 59 -1.62 17.13 -26.94
C ASN A 59 -0.66 16.00 -26.49
N GLY A 60 -1.20 15.00 -25.77
CA GLY A 60 -0.42 13.93 -25.17
C GLY A 60 -0.02 12.85 -26.17
N ASP A 61 1.17 12.30 -26.01
CA ASP A 61 1.57 11.06 -26.68
C ASP A 61 0.97 9.83 -25.97
N ARG A 62 1.21 8.64 -26.51
CA ARG A 62 0.64 7.40 -25.94
C ARG A 62 1.05 7.18 -24.47
N LYS A 63 2.28 7.51 -24.09
CA LYS A 63 2.80 7.30 -22.72
C LYS A 63 2.21 8.33 -21.75
N HIS A 64 2.08 9.57 -22.19
CA HIS A 64 1.49 10.64 -21.40
C HIS A 64 0.00 10.40 -21.12
N VAL A 65 -0.75 9.96 -22.13
CA VAL A 65 -2.16 9.57 -21.96
C VAL A 65 -2.30 8.36 -21.03
N ALA A 66 -1.38 7.39 -21.07
CA ALA A 66 -1.40 6.25 -20.15
C ALA A 66 -1.26 6.66 -18.67
N ALA A 67 -0.45 7.68 -18.38
CA ALA A 67 -0.26 8.20 -17.03
C ALA A 67 -1.55 8.79 -16.43
N LEU A 68 -2.47 9.28 -17.26
CA LEU A 68 -3.72 9.91 -16.84
C LEU A 68 -4.59 8.94 -16.02
N ARG A 69 -4.76 7.70 -16.50
CA ARG A 69 -5.53 6.67 -15.77
C ARG A 69 -4.84 6.26 -14.47
N THR A 70 -3.51 6.18 -14.48
CA THR A 70 -2.73 5.91 -13.26
C THR A 70 -2.97 6.97 -12.20
N VAL A 71 -2.96 8.26 -12.57
CA VAL A 71 -3.25 9.35 -11.63
C VAL A 71 -4.66 9.25 -11.06
N LYS A 72 -5.66 8.93 -11.89
CA LYS A 72 -7.02 8.67 -11.39
C LYS A 72 -7.02 7.55 -10.34
N SER A 73 -6.36 6.44 -10.61
CA SER A 73 -6.27 5.31 -9.68
C SER A 73 -5.51 5.66 -8.40
N LEU A 74 -4.42 6.42 -8.47
CA LEU A 74 -3.68 6.86 -7.28
C LEU A 74 -4.57 7.68 -6.34
N ILE A 75 -5.32 8.65 -6.88
CA ILE A 75 -6.21 9.48 -6.07
C ILE A 75 -7.38 8.66 -5.54
N SER A 76 -7.97 7.78 -6.37
CA SER A 76 -9.01 6.85 -5.93
C SER A 76 -8.54 5.99 -4.76
N ASN A 77 -7.32 5.47 -4.83
CA ASN A 77 -6.74 4.66 -3.77
C ASN A 77 -6.54 5.48 -2.48
N MET A 78 -6.13 6.74 -2.58
CA MET A 78 -6.05 7.66 -1.43
C MET A 78 -7.43 7.88 -0.81
N ILE A 79 -8.47 8.12 -1.63
CA ILE A 79 -9.86 8.29 -1.17
C ILE A 79 -10.34 7.04 -0.43
N THR A 80 -10.17 5.85 -1.01
CA THR A 80 -10.50 4.57 -0.35
C THR A 80 -9.68 4.38 0.93
N GLY A 81 -8.43 4.81 0.94
CA GLY A 81 -7.54 4.75 2.10
C GLY A 81 -8.01 5.59 3.29
N VAL A 82 -8.43 6.84 3.06
CA VAL A 82 -8.92 7.72 4.13
C VAL A 82 -10.37 7.45 4.55
N THR A 83 -11.11 6.64 3.79
CA THR A 83 -12.50 6.27 4.10
C THR A 83 -12.58 4.88 4.71
N LYS A 84 -12.11 3.87 3.99
CA LYS A 84 -12.16 2.46 4.39
C LYS A 84 -10.86 1.99 5.06
N GLY A 85 -9.71 2.45 4.57
CA GLY A 85 -8.39 1.95 4.97
C GLY A 85 -8.07 0.58 4.34
N TYR A 86 -6.81 0.19 4.33
CA TYR A 86 -6.33 -1.06 3.71
C TYR A 86 -5.88 -2.08 4.75
N LYS A 87 -6.13 -3.36 4.44
CA LYS A 87 -5.78 -4.51 5.27
C LYS A 87 -5.05 -5.56 4.42
N TYR A 88 -3.85 -5.94 4.82
CA TYR A 88 -3.06 -7.00 4.18
C TYR A 88 -2.83 -8.10 5.21
N LYS A 89 -3.26 -9.33 4.92
CA LYS A 89 -2.99 -10.49 5.76
C LYS A 89 -1.81 -11.25 5.17
N LEU A 90 -0.86 -11.63 6.01
CA LEU A 90 0.26 -12.49 5.64
C LEU A 90 0.27 -13.74 6.51
N ARG A 91 0.58 -14.87 5.87
CA ARG A 91 0.61 -16.21 6.47
C ARG A 91 2.05 -16.71 6.55
N TYR A 92 2.39 -17.34 7.66
CA TYR A 92 3.69 -18.00 7.80
C TYR A 92 3.58 -19.42 7.26
N VAL A 93 4.56 -19.82 6.46
CA VAL A 93 4.68 -21.15 5.90
C VAL A 93 6.03 -21.69 6.34
N TYR A 94 6.02 -22.86 6.97
CA TYR A 94 7.24 -23.56 7.37
C TYR A 94 6.99 -25.07 7.39
N ALA A 95 8.00 -25.86 7.03
CA ALA A 95 7.92 -27.31 7.08
C ALA A 95 8.35 -27.88 8.46
N HIS A 96 9.48 -27.40 8.98
CA HIS A 96 10.10 -27.97 10.19
C HIS A 96 10.43 -26.92 11.25
N PHE A 97 11.01 -25.78 10.86
CA PHE A 97 11.42 -24.72 11.79
C PHE A 97 10.32 -23.68 11.95
N PRO A 98 9.69 -23.55 13.14
CA PRO A 98 8.67 -22.53 13.36
C PRO A 98 9.24 -21.12 13.22
N ILE A 99 8.53 -20.27 12.48
CA ILE A 99 8.91 -18.88 12.28
C ILE A 99 8.32 -18.04 13.42
N ASN A 100 9.19 -17.39 14.19
CA ASN A 100 8.77 -16.50 15.27
C ASN A 100 8.83 -15.05 14.78
N VAL A 101 7.68 -14.37 14.75
CA VAL A 101 7.57 -12.97 14.32
C VAL A 101 7.12 -12.13 15.50
N ASN A 102 7.91 -11.12 15.86
CA ASN A 102 7.64 -10.20 16.95
C ASN A 102 7.71 -8.75 16.47
N VAL A 103 6.98 -7.85 17.11
CA VAL A 103 7.15 -6.41 16.93
C VAL A 103 7.98 -5.88 18.09
N VAL A 104 9.10 -5.23 17.79
CA VAL A 104 10.01 -4.64 18.77
C VAL A 104 10.08 -3.14 18.51
N GLU A 105 10.14 -2.36 19.59
CA GLU A 105 10.39 -0.92 19.52
C GLU A 105 11.85 -0.67 19.85
N ASN A 106 12.60 -0.06 18.92
CA ASN A 106 13.98 0.32 19.13
C ASN A 106 14.17 1.79 18.73
N ASP A 107 14.71 2.61 19.63
CA ASP A 107 14.98 4.03 19.42
C ASP A 107 13.78 4.83 18.84
N GLY A 108 12.55 4.50 19.29
CA GLY A 108 11.31 5.15 18.83
C GLY A 108 10.80 4.68 17.47
N SER A 109 11.51 3.76 16.80
CA SER A 109 11.09 3.13 15.54
C SER A 109 10.55 1.72 15.80
N LYS A 110 9.40 1.38 15.18
CA LYS A 110 8.81 0.04 15.24
C LYS A 110 9.49 -0.86 14.21
N LEU A 111 9.95 -2.03 14.63
CA LEU A 111 10.61 -3.04 13.81
C LEU A 111 9.86 -4.36 13.93
N ILE A 112 9.72 -5.07 12.80
CA ILE A 112 9.25 -6.45 12.78
C ILE A 112 10.49 -7.35 12.77
N GLU A 113 10.65 -8.13 13.82
CA GLU A 113 11.71 -9.13 13.94
C GLU A 113 11.20 -10.50 13.53
N ILE A 114 11.94 -11.18 12.65
CA ILE A 114 11.67 -12.54 12.21
C ILE A 114 12.86 -13.40 12.65
N ARG A 115 12.57 -14.42 13.46
CA ARG A 115 13.55 -15.33 14.05
C ARG A 115 13.29 -16.78 13.64
N ASN A 116 14.34 -17.59 13.67
CA ASN A 116 14.29 -19.03 13.41
C ASN A 116 13.78 -19.43 12.01
N PHE A 117 13.83 -18.52 11.04
CA PHE A 117 13.51 -18.83 9.65
C PHE A 117 14.50 -19.87 9.11
N LEU A 118 14.03 -21.06 8.71
CA LEU A 118 14.87 -22.20 8.31
C LEU A 118 15.95 -22.61 9.34
N GLY A 119 15.75 -22.28 10.62
CA GLY A 119 16.77 -22.53 11.66
C GLY A 119 17.94 -21.55 11.64
N ASP A 120 17.82 -20.42 10.93
CA ASP A 120 18.86 -19.39 10.90
C ASP A 120 19.08 -18.76 12.28
N LYS A 121 20.35 -18.54 12.62
CA LYS A 121 20.75 -17.74 13.81
C LYS A 121 20.61 -16.23 13.59
N GLN A 122 20.48 -15.79 12.33
CA GLN A 122 20.35 -14.38 11.99
C GLN A 122 18.95 -13.88 12.35
N ILE A 123 18.88 -12.77 13.08
CA ILE A 123 17.63 -12.04 13.32
C ILE A 123 17.39 -11.12 12.12
N ARG A 124 16.29 -11.35 11.40
CA ARG A 124 15.89 -10.52 10.26
C ARG A 124 14.98 -9.42 10.79
N GLN A 125 15.25 -8.16 10.43
CA GLN A 125 14.50 -7.00 10.90
C GLN A 125 13.94 -6.22 9.72
N VAL A 126 12.68 -5.81 9.81
CA VAL A 126 12.02 -4.97 8.81
C VAL A 126 11.46 -3.71 9.49
N PRO A 127 11.80 -2.50 9.04
CA PRO A 127 11.25 -1.27 9.58
C PRO A 127 9.76 -1.15 9.26
N VAL A 128 8.94 -0.85 10.27
CA VAL A 128 7.53 -0.55 10.06
C VAL A 128 7.41 0.87 9.53
N LYS A 129 6.88 1.00 8.33
CA LYS A 129 6.59 2.30 7.73
C LYS A 129 5.59 3.11 8.56
N GLU A 130 5.74 4.43 8.54
CA GLU A 130 4.84 5.35 9.21
C GLU A 130 3.38 5.17 8.75
N GLY A 131 2.45 5.23 9.71
CA GLY A 131 1.01 5.07 9.43
C GLY A 131 0.56 3.63 9.15
N VAL A 132 1.46 2.64 9.25
CA VAL A 132 1.12 1.21 9.22
C VAL A 132 1.07 0.67 10.64
N SER A 133 -0.04 0.04 11.03
CA SER A 133 -0.14 -0.74 12.26
C SER A 133 -0.02 -2.24 11.95
N VAL A 134 0.54 -2.96 12.90
CA VAL A 134 0.81 -4.39 12.80
C VAL A 134 0.02 -5.08 13.91
N GLU A 135 -0.82 -6.04 13.53
CA GLU A 135 -1.64 -6.84 14.45
C GLU A 135 -1.37 -8.32 14.20
N PHE A 136 -1.38 -9.12 15.27
CA PHE A 136 -1.34 -10.58 15.17
C PHE A 136 -2.77 -11.11 15.28
N SER A 137 -3.17 -11.97 14.35
CA SER A 137 -4.54 -12.48 14.31
C SER A 137 -4.78 -13.43 15.49
N ALA A 138 -5.75 -13.12 16.35
CA ALA A 138 -6.10 -13.97 17.48
C ALA A 138 -6.83 -15.26 17.04
N ASN A 139 -7.62 -15.16 15.96
CA ASN A 139 -8.47 -16.25 15.48
C ASN A 139 -7.72 -17.23 14.59
N GLN A 140 -6.64 -16.77 13.96
CA GLN A 140 -5.95 -17.52 12.93
C GLN A 140 -4.46 -17.62 13.27
N LYS A 141 -4.00 -18.83 13.62
CA LYS A 141 -2.60 -19.12 13.98
C LYS A 141 -1.66 -18.78 12.82
N ASP A 142 -0.50 -18.20 13.13
CA ASP A 142 0.58 -17.91 12.17
C ASP A 142 0.15 -16.90 11.09
N GLU A 143 -0.54 -15.85 11.52
CA GLU A 143 -0.99 -14.74 10.68
C GLU A 143 -0.63 -13.37 11.28
N ILE A 144 -0.07 -12.51 10.44
CA ILE A 144 0.18 -11.09 10.72
C ILE A 144 -0.70 -10.25 9.79
N VAL A 145 -1.29 -9.21 10.34
CA VAL A 145 -2.17 -8.29 9.64
C VAL A 145 -1.54 -6.91 9.65
N LEU A 146 -1.36 -6.34 8.47
CA LEU A 146 -0.89 -4.96 8.28
C LEU A 146 -2.09 -4.09 7.92
N LEU A 147 -2.27 -3.02 8.68
CA LEU A 147 -3.35 -2.07 8.51
C LEU A 147 -2.78 -0.68 8.26
N GLY A 148 -3.49 0.13 7.47
CA GLY A 148 -3.09 1.52 7.27
C GLY A 148 -3.95 2.24 6.25
N ASN A 149 -3.80 3.55 6.16
CA ASN A 149 -4.56 4.36 5.20
C ASN A 149 -3.89 4.39 3.81
N SER A 150 -2.56 4.30 3.75
CA SER A 150 -1.78 4.31 2.50
C SER A 150 -1.59 2.90 1.96
N VAL A 151 -2.17 2.57 0.81
CA VAL A 151 -1.96 1.25 0.17
C VAL A 151 -0.49 1.05 -0.22
N GLU A 152 0.22 2.11 -0.60
CA GLU A 152 1.62 2.04 -0.99
C GLU A 152 2.51 1.63 0.19
N ASP A 153 2.25 2.19 1.37
CA ASP A 153 3.05 1.88 2.55
C ASP A 153 2.69 0.53 3.15
N VAL A 154 1.39 0.19 3.22
CA VAL A 154 0.94 -1.12 3.69
C VAL A 154 1.46 -2.23 2.77
N SER A 155 1.33 -2.06 1.44
CA SER A 155 1.77 -3.08 0.48
C SER A 155 3.29 -3.20 0.40
N GLN A 156 4.03 -2.08 0.49
CA GLN A 156 5.49 -2.12 0.50
C GLN A 156 6.00 -2.82 1.76
N ASN A 157 5.44 -2.50 2.92
CA ASN A 157 5.83 -3.13 4.18
C ASN A 157 5.53 -4.65 4.14
N ALA A 158 4.38 -5.05 3.59
CA ALA A 158 4.08 -6.46 3.32
C ALA A 158 5.11 -7.13 2.39
N ALA A 159 5.51 -6.43 1.32
CA ALA A 159 6.49 -6.92 0.37
C ALA A 159 7.89 -7.05 1.02
N ASP A 160 8.30 -6.11 1.85
CA ASP A 160 9.60 -6.13 2.54
C ASP A 160 9.68 -7.34 3.49
N ILE A 161 8.61 -7.64 4.24
CA ILE A 161 8.49 -8.85 5.07
C ILE A 161 8.58 -10.12 4.22
N GLN A 162 7.87 -10.17 3.10
CA GLN A 162 7.91 -11.36 2.24
C GLN A 162 9.29 -11.56 1.58
N GLN A 163 9.94 -10.48 1.15
CA GLN A 163 11.23 -10.54 0.47
C GLN A 163 12.38 -10.85 1.41
N ILE A 164 12.33 -10.38 2.67
CA ILE A 164 13.36 -10.72 3.65
C ILE A 164 13.35 -12.21 3.97
N CYS A 165 12.23 -12.92 3.80
CA CYS A 165 12.11 -14.37 3.98
C CYS A 165 12.44 -15.20 2.72
N ARG A 166 13.24 -14.68 1.79
CA ARG A 166 13.68 -15.47 0.63
C ARG A 166 14.67 -16.57 1.02
N VAL A 167 14.35 -17.81 0.64
CA VAL A 167 15.25 -18.96 0.74
C VAL A 167 16.39 -18.81 -0.25
N ARG A 168 17.63 -19.05 0.20
CA ARG A 168 18.84 -18.99 -0.63
C ARG A 168 19.52 -20.36 -0.67
N ASN A 169 20.21 -20.65 -1.78
CA ASN A 169 21.04 -21.86 -1.94
C ASN A 169 20.28 -23.18 -1.67
N LYS A 170 18.98 -23.23 -2.03
CA LYS A 170 18.08 -24.39 -1.95
C LYS A 170 17.07 -24.33 -3.11
N ASP A 171 16.41 -25.45 -3.41
CA ASP A 171 15.31 -25.49 -4.38
C ASP A 171 14.02 -24.92 -3.75
N ILE A 172 13.62 -23.73 -4.21
CA ILE A 172 12.42 -23.02 -3.73
C ILE A 172 11.11 -23.74 -4.07
N ARG A 173 11.13 -24.75 -4.95
CA ARG A 173 9.94 -25.57 -5.24
C ARG A 173 9.69 -26.62 -4.15
N LYS A 174 10.72 -26.94 -3.36
CA LYS A 174 10.63 -27.89 -2.24
C LYS A 174 10.65 -27.17 -0.89
N PHE A 175 11.50 -26.16 -0.75
CA PHE A 175 11.59 -25.31 0.42
C PHE A 175 10.68 -24.10 0.22
N LEU A 176 9.40 -24.29 0.51
CA LEU A 176 8.35 -23.27 0.40
C LEU A 176 8.22 -22.41 1.67
N ASP A 177 9.17 -22.52 2.59
CA ASP A 177 9.18 -21.78 3.85
C ASP A 177 9.29 -20.27 3.58
N GLY A 178 8.42 -19.47 4.19
CA GLY A 178 8.34 -18.04 3.94
C GLY A 178 7.17 -17.37 4.65
N ILE A 179 7.06 -16.05 4.46
CA ILE A 179 5.89 -15.29 4.86
C ILE A 179 5.26 -14.73 3.59
N TYR A 180 4.00 -15.07 3.33
CA TYR A 180 3.33 -14.73 2.06
C TYR A 180 2.05 -13.96 2.30
N VAL A 181 1.76 -12.99 1.44
CA VAL A 181 0.47 -12.29 1.44
C VAL A 181 -0.63 -13.28 1.04
N SER A 182 -1.56 -13.54 1.95
CA SER A 182 -2.73 -14.40 1.70
C SER A 182 -3.92 -13.63 1.17
N GLU A 183 -4.17 -12.44 1.73
CA GLU A 183 -5.36 -11.65 1.43
C GLU A 183 -5.03 -10.17 1.39
N LYS A 184 -5.69 -9.45 0.47
CA LYS A 184 -5.64 -7.99 0.34
C LYS A 184 -7.06 -7.48 0.33
N GLY A 185 -7.40 -6.62 1.29
CA GLY A 185 -8.75 -6.07 1.42
C GLY A 185 -8.72 -4.66 1.99
N VAL A 186 -9.91 -4.17 2.33
CA VAL A 186 -10.08 -2.95 3.11
C VAL A 186 -10.51 -3.29 4.54
N ILE A 187 -10.40 -2.32 5.45
CA ILE A 187 -10.62 -2.59 6.88
C ILE A 187 -12.12 -2.72 7.17
N SER A 188 -12.93 -1.87 6.56
CA SER A 188 -14.39 -1.75 6.73
C SER A 188 -15.21 -2.63 5.77
N ASP A 189 -14.74 -3.83 5.44
CA ASP A 189 -15.57 -4.81 4.70
C ASP A 189 -16.44 -5.67 5.66
N GLU A 190 -16.53 -5.26 6.92
CA GLU A 190 -17.47 -5.75 7.96
C GLU A 190 -18.47 -4.65 8.33
#